data_AF-A0A382FYE3-F1
#
_entry.id   AF-A0A382FYE3-F1
#
_cell.length_a   1.000
_cell.length_b   1.000
_cell.length_c   1.000
_cell.angle_alpha   90.00
_cell.angle_beta   90.00
_cell.angle_gamma   90.00
#
_symmetry.space_group_name_H-M   'P 1'
#
loop_
_entity.id
_entity.type
_entity.pdbx_description
1 polymer ?
#
loop_
_entity_poly.entity_id
_entity_poly.type
_entity_poly.pdbx_seq_one_letter_code
_entity_poly.pdbx_strand_id
1 'polypeptide(L)' 'WLHDNQLGWLWTSSNTYPHLYQANSGSWLYYDKTSKSPRRFYRYSTKAWEEISGG' A
#
# COMPACT_ATOMS: atom_id res chain seq x y z
N TRP A 1 8.41 -6.85 7.03
CA TRP A 1 7.82 -7.40 5.79
C TRP A 1 6.45 -7.95 6.11
N LEU A 2 5.47 -7.69 5.25
CA LEU A 2 4.11 -8.21 5.34
C LEU A 2 3.67 -8.64 3.94
N HIS A 3 2.95 -9.75 3.85
CA HIS A 3 2.42 -10.25 2.59
C HIS A 3 0.94 -9.88 2.48
N ASP A 4 0.57 -9.21 1.40
CA ASP A 4 -0.82 -8.93 1.04
C ASP A 4 -1.16 -9.67 -0.26
N ASN A 5 -2.33 -10.30 -0.34
CA ASN A 5 -2.67 -11.13 -1.49
C ASN A 5 -2.87 -10.33 -2.79
N GLN A 6 -3.15 -9.04 -2.71
CA GLN A 6 -3.39 -8.16 -3.87
C GLN A 6 -2.15 -7.32 -4.19
N LEU A 7 -1.39 -6.91 -3.16
CA LEU A 7 -0.20 -6.07 -3.31
C LEU A 7 1.13 -6.84 -3.24
N GLY A 8 1.13 -8.11 -2.86
CA GLY A 8 2.33 -8.93 -2.67
C GLY A 8 3.11 -8.53 -1.42
N TRP A 9 4.44 -8.63 -1.49
CA TRP A 9 5.31 -8.30 -0.36
C TRP A 9 5.46 -6.79 -0.18
N LEU A 10 5.04 -6.32 0.99
CA LEU A 10 5.19 -4.95 1.44
C LEU A 10 6.16 -4.85 2.62
N TRP A 11 6.84 -3.72 2.72
CA TRP A 11 7.68 -3.37 3.85
C TRP A 11 7.24 -2.04 4.45
N THR A 12 7.16 -1.98 5.77
CA THR A 12 6.95 -0.75 6.53
C THR A 12 7.50 -0.94 7.95
N SER A 13 7.55 0.14 8.71
CA SER A 13 7.96 0.17 10.12
C SER A 13 7.09 1.17 10.88
N SER A 14 7.17 1.20 12.21
CA SER A 14 6.48 2.20 13.04
C SER A 14 6.77 3.64 12.62
N ASN A 15 7.99 3.91 12.14
CA ASN A 15 8.43 5.24 11.72
C ASN A 15 8.09 5.54 10.25
N THR A 16 7.79 4.51 9.45
CA THR A 16 7.51 4.64 8.02
C THR A 16 6.02 4.64 7.73
N TYR A 17 5.22 3.96 8.55
CA TYR A 17 3.77 3.91 8.41
C TYR A 17 3.18 5.32 8.44
N PRO A 18 2.27 5.68 7.51
CA PRO A 18 1.50 4.80 6.61
C PRO A 18 2.11 4.55 5.22
N HIS A 19 3.40 4.84 4.99
CA HIS A 19 4.07 4.48 3.74
C HIS A 19 4.51 3.01 3.75
N LEU A 20 4.32 2.34 2.62
CA LEU A 20 4.58 0.92 2.41
C LEU A 20 5.43 0.78 1.15
N TYR A 21 6.58 0.13 1.24
CA TYR A 21 7.39 -0.21 0.08
C TYR A 21 6.94 -1.55 -0.48
N GLN A 22 6.56 -1.59 -1.76
CA GLN A 22 6.15 -2.81 -2.45
C GLN A 22 7.36 -3.42 -3.17
N ALA A 23 7.80 -4.60 -2.72
CA ALA A 23 8.95 -5.28 -3.31
C ALA A 23 8.72 -5.68 -4.78
N ASN A 24 7.51 -6.13 -5.12
CA ASN A 24 7.21 -6.60 -6.48
C ASN A 24 7.32 -5.49 -7.54
N SER A 25 6.95 -4.25 -7.20
CA SER A 25 7.00 -3.11 -8.12
C SER A 25 8.23 -2.21 -7.91
N GLY A 26 8.97 -2.43 -6.82
CA GLY A 26 10.06 -1.56 -6.40
C GLY A 26 9.62 -0.13 -6.05
N SER A 27 8.35 0.07 -5.71
CA SER A 27 7.77 1.41 -5.51
C SER A 27 7.10 1.58 -4.15
N TRP A 28 6.91 2.83 -3.75
CA TRP A 28 6.19 3.19 -2.53
C TRP A 28 4.69 3.30 -2.78
N LEU A 29 3.94 2.97 -1.74
CA LEU A 29 2.51 3.15 -1.58
C LEU A 29 2.27 3.98 -0.32
N TYR A 30 1.28 4.85 -0.32
CA TYR A 30 0.80 5.52 0.89
C TYR A 30 -0.60 4.99 1.22
N TYR A 31 -0.78 4.41 2.40
CA TYR A 31 -2.08 3.93 2.85
C TYR A 31 -2.92 5.08 3.41
N ASP A 32 -4.13 5.26 2.88
CA ASP A 32 -5.10 6.19 3.42
C ASP A 32 -5.77 5.59 4.67
N LYS A 33 -5.31 6.07 5.83
CA LYS A 33 -5.82 5.66 7.15
C LYS A 33 -7.30 6.00 7.37
N THR A 34 -7.89 6.88 6.56
CA THR A 34 -9.32 7.20 6.65
C THR A 34 -10.19 6.15 5.97
N SER A 35 -9.61 5.37 5.04
CA SER A 35 -10.30 4.35 4.27
C SER A 35 -10.19 2.98 4.93
N LYS A 36 -11.31 2.45 5.43
CA LYS A 36 -11.36 1.11 6.07
C LYS A 36 -11.76 0.00 5.11
N SER A 37 -12.74 0.25 4.23
CA SER A 37 -13.19 -0.68 3.20
C SER A 37 -13.93 0.09 2.08
N PRO A 38 -13.42 0.12 0.84
CA PRO A 38 -12.17 -0.48 0.37
C PRO A 38 -10.93 0.15 1.02
N ARG A 39 -9.80 -0.55 1.01
CA ARG A 39 -8.52 0.03 1.43
C ARG A 39 -8.01 0.89 0.29
N ARG A 40 -7.61 2.12 0.56
CA ARG A 40 -7.16 3.06 -0.47
C ARG A 40 -5.67 3.33 -0.33
N PHE A 41 -4.95 3.24 -1.45
CA PHE A 41 -3.51 3.42 -1.51
C PHE A 41 -3.14 4.43 -2.61
N TYR A 42 -2.26 5.37 -2.32
CA TYR A 42 -1.65 6.21 -3.34
C TYR A 42 -0.38 5.56 -3.85
N ARG A 43 -0.28 5.30 -5.15
CA ARG A 43 0.88 4.67 -5.78
C ARG A 43 1.80 5.75 -6.35
N TYR A 44 3.03 5.80 -5.86
CA TYR A 44 3.99 6.82 -6.29
C TYR A 44 4.51 6.60 -7.72
N SER A 45 4.55 5.35 -8.20
CA SER A 45 4.98 5.06 -9.58
C SER A 45 4.00 5.59 -10.63
N THR A 46 2.69 5.49 -10.39
CA THR A 46 1.64 5.95 -11.32
C THR A 46 1.08 7.32 -10.96
N LYS A 47 1.42 7.84 -9.77
CA LYS A 47 0.88 9.07 -9.19
C LYS A 47 -0.65 9.06 -9.07
N ALA A 48 -1.22 7.89 -8.86
CA ALA A 48 -2.67 7.67 -8.83
C ALA A 48 -3.12 6.99 -7.53
N TRP A 49 -4.38 7.21 -7.17
CA TRP A 49 -5.04 6.48 -6.10
C TRP A 49 -5.61 5.17 -6.64
N GLU A 50 -5.39 4.09 -5.90
CA GLU A 50 -5.94 2.76 -6.16
C GLU A 50 -6.76 2.33 -4.96
N GLU A 51 -7.98 1.87 -5.21
CA GLU A 51 -8.85 1.29 -4.21
C GLU A 51 -8.83 -0.22 -4.34
N ILE A 52 -8.54 -0.87 -3.23
CA ILE A 52 -8.36 -2.31 -3.12
C ILE A 52 -9.41 -2.82 -2.14
N SER A 53 -10.49 -3.36 -2.69
CA SER A 53 -11.52 -4.08 -1.94
C SER A 53 -10.92 -5.39 -1.46
N GLY A 54 -10.94 -5.65 -0.14
CA GLY A 54 -10.66 -7.00 0.35
C GLY A 54 -11.75 -7.93 -0.18
N GLY A 55 -11.37 -8.94 -0.96
CA GLY A 55 -12.26 -10.02 -1.38
C GLY A 55 -12.45 -11.04 -0.26
#